data_AF-A0A955E5G6-F1
#
_entry.id   AF-A0A955E5G6-F1
#
_cell.length_a   1.000
_cell.length_b   1.000
_cell.length_c   1.000
_cell.angle_alpha   90.00
_cell.angle_beta   90.00
_cell.angle_gamma   90.00
#
_symmetry.space_group_name_H-M   'P 1'
#
loop_
_entity.id
_entity.type
_entity.pdbx_description
1 polymer ?
#
loop_
_entity_poly.entity_id
_entity_poly.type
_entity_poly.pdbx_seq_one_letter_code
_entity_poly.pdbx_strand_id
1 'polypeptide(L)'
;MPRPKSFDPDAVLAKAMGVFWEKGYDAASITDLTGAMGINRFSLYDTFGDKHTLYLKALEYYQQSVVSSLIERIDGISSLDGLERFFFQMIEYQHSCTGRCC
;
A
#
# COMPACT_ATOMS: atom_id res chain seq x y z
N MET A 1 -28.20 6.13 -11.83
CA MET A 1 -27.33 4.94 -11.71
C MET A 1 -25.90 5.43 -11.54
N PRO A 2 -25.15 5.01 -10.50
CA PRO A 2 -23.76 5.44 -10.33
C PRO A 2 -22.93 4.87 -11.48
N ARG A 3 -22.14 5.72 -12.15
CA ARG A 3 -21.16 5.27 -13.14
C ARG A 3 -20.14 4.40 -12.38
N PRO A 4 -19.86 3.15 -12.81
CA PRO A 4 -18.85 2.34 -12.14
C PRO A 4 -17.52 3.11 -12.14
N LYS A 5 -16.90 3.23 -10.97
CA LYS A 5 -15.57 3.85 -10.84
C LYS A 5 -14.62 3.09 -11.77
N SER A 6 -13.85 3.80 -12.59
CA SER A 6 -13.00 3.18 -13.62
C SER A 6 -11.76 2.49 -13.06
N PHE A 7 -11.65 2.36 -11.74
CA PHE A 7 -10.48 1.85 -11.04
C PHE A 7 -10.90 1.13 -9.76
N ASP A 8 -10.05 0.19 -9.33
CA ASP A 8 -10.17 -0.53 -8.05
C ASP A 8 -9.51 0.30 -6.93
N PRO A 9 -10.28 0.86 -5.97
CA PRO A 9 -9.75 1.72 -4.92
C PRO A 9 -8.58 1.13 -4.13
N ASP A 10 -8.60 -0.18 -3.85
CA ASP A 10 -7.59 -0.85 -3.02
C ASP A 10 -6.27 -0.97 -3.79
N ALA A 11 -6.34 -1.35 -5.06
CA ALA A 11 -5.18 -1.35 -5.95
C ALA A 11 -4.55 0.05 -6.08
N VAL A 12 -5.37 1.11 -6.04
CA VAL A 12 -4.89 2.48 -6.11
C VAL A 12 -4.27 2.94 -4.78
N LEU A 13 -4.84 2.52 -3.64
CA LEU A 13 -4.28 2.78 -2.31
C LEU A 13 -2.92 2.12 -2.12
N ALA A 14 -2.73 0.90 -2.62
CA ALA A 14 -1.42 0.22 -2.61
C ALA A 14 -0.34 1.05 -3.34
N LYS A 15 -0.69 1.67 -4.47
CA LYS A 15 0.23 2.55 -5.21
C LYS A 15 0.50 3.87 -4.48
N ALA A 16 -0.53 4.48 -3.89
CA ALA A 16 -0.38 5.69 -3.08
C ALA A 16 0.52 5.44 -1.86
N MET A 17 0.34 4.29 -1.19
CA MET A 17 1.19 3.82 -0.09
C MET A 17 2.66 3.75 -0.52
N GLY A 18 2.97 3.20 -1.70
CA GLY A 18 4.33 3.15 -2.24
C GLY A 18 4.97 4.54 -2.38
N VAL A 19 4.23 5.52 -2.91
CA VAL A 19 4.70 6.91 -3.03
C VAL A 19 4.98 7.53 -1.65
N PHE A 20 4.08 7.33 -0.70
CA PHE A 20 4.28 7.83 0.67
C PHE A 20 5.46 7.14 1.38
N TRP A 21 5.71 5.86 1.09
CA TRP A 21 6.85 5.13 1.64
C TRP A 21 8.17 5.67 1.11
N GLU A 22 8.26 5.92 -0.20
CA GLU A 22 9.48 6.38 -0.85
C GLU A 22 9.79 7.84 -0.53
N LYS A 23 8.77 8.72 -0.58
CA LYS A 23 8.96 10.18 -0.48
C LYS A 23 8.62 10.76 0.89
N GLY A 24 7.86 10.03 1.72
CA GLY A 24 7.24 10.57 2.93
C GLY A 24 5.99 11.42 2.63
N TYR A 25 5.24 11.72 3.69
CA TYR A 25 3.98 12.48 3.57
C TYR A 25 4.22 13.87 2.98
N ASP A 26 5.12 14.68 3.53
CA ASP A 26 5.26 16.08 3.12
C ASP A 26 5.76 16.23 1.67
N ALA A 27 6.75 15.44 1.26
CA ALA A 27 7.35 15.56 -0.07
C ALA A 27 6.52 14.92 -1.20
N ALA A 28 5.55 14.04 -0.89
CA ALA A 28 4.65 13.47 -1.90
C ALA A 28 3.68 14.53 -2.43
N SER A 29 3.77 14.90 -3.71
CA SER A 29 2.82 15.84 -4.32
C SER A 29 1.55 15.13 -4.81
N ILE A 30 0.46 15.89 -4.97
CA ILE A 30 -0.77 15.37 -5.62
C ILE A 30 -0.46 14.84 -7.03
N THR A 31 0.48 15.47 -7.74
CA THR A 31 0.89 15.01 -9.08
C THR A 31 1.57 13.65 -9.01
N ASP A 32 2.51 13.45 -8.06
CA ASP A 32 3.17 12.15 -7.85
C ASP A 32 2.13 11.05 -7.56
N LEU A 33 1.20 11.35 -6.65
CA LEU A 33 0.14 10.45 -6.25
C LEU A 33 -0.74 10.08 -7.45
N THR A 34 -1.32 11.06 -8.14
CA THR A 34 -2.15 10.80 -9.33
C THR A 34 -1.41 10.06 -10.44
N GLY A 35 -0.12 10.36 -10.65
CA GLY A 35 0.72 9.70 -11.63
C GLY A 35 0.94 8.22 -11.31
N ALA A 36 1.33 7.90 -10.08
CA ALA A 36 1.50 6.52 -9.64
C ALA A 36 0.17 5.76 -9.63
N MET A 37 -0.89 6.39 -9.13
CA MET A 37 -2.24 5.83 -9.02
C MET A 37 -2.89 5.57 -10.39
N GLY A 38 -2.47 6.28 -11.45
CA GLY A 38 -3.06 6.19 -12.78
C GLY A 38 -4.47 6.80 -12.87
N ILE A 39 -4.79 7.74 -11.96
CA ILE A 39 -6.08 8.44 -11.92
C ILE A 39 -5.86 9.94 -12.09
N ASN A 40 -6.91 10.65 -12.53
CA ASN A 40 -6.85 12.11 -12.58
C ASN A 40 -7.13 12.74 -11.18
N ARG A 41 -6.79 14.02 -11.03
CA ARG A 41 -7.00 14.77 -9.77
C ARG A 41 -8.46 14.81 -9.33
N PHE A 42 -9.41 14.94 -10.27
CA PHE A 42 -10.83 14.98 -9.94
C PHE A 42 -11.28 13.66 -9.28
N SER A 43 -10.90 12.51 -9.87
CA SER A 43 -11.17 11.19 -9.30
C SER A 43 -10.50 10.97 -7.95
N LEU A 44 -9.28 11.53 -7.75
CA LEU A 44 -8.62 11.50 -6.45
C LEU A 44 -9.46 12.23 -5.41
N TYR A 45 -9.83 13.48 -5.66
CA TYR A 45 -10.59 14.30 -4.71
C TYR A 45 -12.01 13.77 -4.47
N ASP A 46 -12.68 13.29 -5.52
CA ASP A 46 -14.03 12.71 -5.43
C ASP A 46 -14.06 11.42 -4.60
N THR A 47 -13.05 10.55 -4.72
CA THR A 47 -13.05 9.25 -4.06
C THR A 47 -12.33 9.25 -2.71
N PHE A 48 -11.22 9.96 -2.60
CA PHE A 48 -10.34 9.90 -1.42
C PHE A 48 -10.33 11.19 -0.61
N GLY A 49 -10.94 12.27 -1.10
CA GLY A 49 -10.87 13.57 -0.46
C GLY A 49 -9.49 14.20 -0.66
N ASP A 50 -8.89 14.70 0.41
CA ASP A 50 -7.59 15.37 0.36
C ASP A 50 -6.40 14.40 0.51
N LYS A 51 -5.19 14.97 0.39
CA LYS A 51 -3.92 14.23 0.57
C LYS A 51 -3.83 13.57 1.96
N HIS A 52 -4.35 14.23 2.99
CA HIS A 52 -4.30 13.73 4.36
C HIS A 52 -5.20 12.50 4.52
N THR A 53 -6.42 12.57 4.00
CA THR A 53 -7.39 11.48 4.00
C THR A 53 -6.89 10.32 3.16
N LEU A 54 -6.29 10.58 2.00
CA LEU A 54 -5.63 9.55 1.18
C LEU A 54 -4.48 8.87 1.93
N TYR A 55 -3.67 9.64 2.66
CA TYR A 55 -2.58 9.10 3.49
C TYR A 55 -3.10 8.18 4.59
N LEU A 56 -4.12 8.63 5.34
CA LEU A 56 -4.74 7.80 6.38
C LEU A 56 -5.35 6.52 5.80
N LYS A 57 -6.01 6.59 4.65
CA LYS A 57 -6.55 5.41 3.96
C LYS A 57 -5.45 4.46 3.48
N ALA A 58 -4.32 4.98 3.03
CA ALA A 58 -3.17 4.15 2.65
C ALA A 58 -2.59 3.42 3.88
N LEU A 59 -2.52 4.08 5.04
CA LEU A 59 -2.09 3.45 6.30
C LEU A 59 -3.10 2.40 6.80
N GLU A 60 -4.39 2.70 6.71
CA GLU A 60 -5.46 1.74 7.05
C GLU A 60 -5.38 0.50 6.15
N TYR A 61 -5.21 0.71 4.83
CA TYR A 61 -4.99 -0.37 3.88
C TYR A 61 -3.76 -1.21 4.23
N TYR A 62 -2.64 -0.57 4.59
CA TYR A 62 -1.44 -1.27 5.05
C TYR A 62 -1.71 -2.14 6.28
N GLN A 63 -2.41 -1.60 7.27
CA GLN A 63 -2.77 -2.34 8.48
C GLN A 63 -3.63 -3.56 8.14
N GLN A 64 -4.65 -3.38 7.30
CA GLN A 64 -5.60 -4.46 6.99
C GLN A 64 -5.02 -5.54 6.08
N SER A 65 -4.19 -5.16 5.10
CA SER A 65 -3.67 -6.08 4.08
C SER A 65 -2.34 -6.71 4.46
N VAL A 66 -1.42 -5.94 5.03
CA VAL A 66 -0.05 -6.40 5.32
C VAL A 66 0.07 -6.85 6.76
N VAL A 67 -0.34 -6.01 7.72
CA VAL A 67 -0.15 -6.30 9.15
C VAL A 67 -1.03 -7.46 9.61
N SER A 68 -2.31 -7.49 9.23
CA SER A 68 -3.20 -8.61 9.59
C SER A 68 -2.68 -9.95 9.07
N SER A 69 -2.27 -10.00 7.79
CA SER A 69 -1.70 -11.21 7.19
C SER A 69 -0.40 -11.65 7.88
N LEU A 70 0.41 -10.67 8.31
CA LEU A 70 1.63 -10.93 9.05
C LEU A 70 1.36 -11.51 10.44
N ILE A 71 0.40 -10.96 11.18
CA ILE A 71 0.01 -11.46 12.51
C ILE A 71 -0.53 -12.89 12.42
N GLU A 72 -1.43 -13.17 11.47
CA GLU A 72 -1.96 -14.53 11.26
C GLU A 72 -0.85 -15.55 10.97
N ARG A 73 0.17 -15.15 10.18
CA ARG A 73 1.32 -16.02 9.91
C ARG A 73 2.18 -16.26 11.13
N ILE A 74 2.38 -15.25 11.99
CA ILE A 74 3.19 -15.36 13.21
C ILE A 74 2.49 -16.20 14.27
N ASP A 75 1.18 -16.04 14.46
CA ASP A 75 0.40 -16.83 15.44
C ASP A 75 0.43 -18.33 15.14
N GLY A 76 0.63 -18.71 13.87
CA GLY A 76 0.80 -20.11 13.46
C GLY A 76 2.18 -20.71 13.76
N ILE A 77 3.16 -19.92 14.22
CA ILE A 77 4.54 -20.36 14.45
C ILE A 77 4.70 -20.90 15.87
N SER A 78 5.08 -22.18 15.97
CA SER A 78 5.27 -22.87 17.26
C SER A 78 6.73 -23.17 17.60
N SER A 79 7.68 -22.79 16.74
CA SER A 79 9.11 -23.10 16.91
C SER A 79 10.01 -21.95 16.51
N LEU A 80 11.22 -21.92 17.07
CA LEU A 80 12.26 -20.94 16.71
C LEU A 80 12.68 -21.06 15.24
N ASP A 81 12.78 -22.29 14.71
CA ASP A 81 13.06 -22.55 13.29
C ASP A 81 11.94 -22.00 12.38
N GLY A 82 10.66 -22.09 12.81
CA GLY A 82 9.55 -21.47 12.09
C GLY A 82 9.63 -19.95 12.07
N LEU A 83 10.09 -19.34 13.18
CA LEU A 83 10.28 -17.90 13.28
C LEU A 83 11.44 -17.41 12.41
N GLU A 84 12.56 -18.12 12.42
CA GLU A 84 13.70 -17.83 11.54
C GLU A 84 13.28 -17.89 10.06
N ARG A 85 12.62 -18.98 9.63
CA ARG A 85 12.11 -19.11 8.26
C ARG A 85 11.15 -18.00 7.87
N PHE A 86 10.29 -17.58 8.79
CA PHE A 86 9.36 -16.49 8.56
C PHE A 86 10.10 -15.16 8.29
N PHE A 87 11.10 -14.82 9.10
CA PHE A 87 11.90 -13.62 8.88
C PHE A 87 12.73 -13.69 7.59
N PHE A 88 13.31 -14.85 7.26
CA PHE A 88 14.02 -15.03 5.98
C PHE A 88 13.09 -14.84 4.78
N GLN A 89 11.89 -15.43 4.80
CA GLN A 89 10.90 -15.24 3.74
C GLN A 89 10.47 -13.78 3.61
N MET A 90 10.27 -13.07 4.71
CA MET A 90 9.92 -11.65 4.70
C MET A 90 10.98 -10.78 4.01
N ILE A 91 12.25 -11.02 4.31
CA ILE A 91 13.38 -10.28 3.74
C ILE A 91 13.53 -10.59 2.25
N GLU A 92 13.43 -11.86 1.84
CA GLU A 92 13.52 -12.24 0.42
C GLU A 92 12.35 -11.68 -0.42
N TYR A 93 11.14 -11.62 0.14
CA TYR A 93 9.97 -11.05 -0.55
C TYR A 93 10.10 -9.55 -0.82
N GLN A 94 10.79 -8.82 0.05
CA GLN A 94 11.01 -7.38 -0.10
C GLN A 94 12.01 -7.07 -1.23
N HIS A 95 12.97 -7.97 -1.48
CA HIS A 95 13.96 -7.82 -2.56
C HIS A 95 13.40 -8.13 -3.97
N SER A 96 12.28 -8.83 -4.09
CA SER A 96 11.58 -8.98 -5.37
C SER A 96 10.82 -7.72 -5.84
N CYS A 97 10.51 -6.78 -4.93
CA CYS A 97 9.76 -5.55 -5.28
C CYS A 97 10.54 -4.24 -5.07
N THR A 98 11.76 -4.26 -4.51
CA THR A 98 12.65 -3.08 -4.43
C THR A 98 13.61 -2.95 -5.61
N GLY A 99 13.49 -3.82 -6.62
CA GLY A 99 14.06 -3.61 -7.94
C GLY A 99 13.03 -2.96 -8.84
N ARG A 100 13.34 -1.76 -9.36
CA ARG A 100 12.78 -1.19 -10.59
C ARG A 100 12.13 -2.26 -11.50
N CYS A 101 10.90 -1.98 -11.94
CA CYS A 101 10.06 -2.72 -12.89
C CYS A 101 9.04 -3.69 -12.27
N CYS A 102 7.89 -3.13 -11.91
CA CYS A 102 6.60 -3.41 -12.57
C CYS A 102 5.91 -2.07 -12.84
#